data_AF-A0A0F9IHW0-F1
#
_entry.id   AF-A0A0F9IHW0-F1
#
_cell.length_a   1.000
_cell.length_b   1.000
_cell.length_c   1.000
_cell.angle_alpha   90.00
_cell.angle_beta   90.00
_cell.angle_gamma   90.00
#
_symmetry.space_group_name_H-M   'P 1'
#
loop_
_entity.id
_entity.type
_entity.pdbx_description
1 polymer ?
#
loop_
_entity_poly.entity_id
_entity_poly.type
_entity_poly.pdbx_seq_one_letter_code
_entity_poly.pdbx_strand_id
1 'polypeptide(L)'
;NTKYVDGEFVSATAVVWATGTAYIADQFVQDGGLVYQVLVDHTSTTIAADIAAADLQAGVQGSTGTYEVLVSHISDTLLTDVASGNIEATGSEARVIYVEYIYQLTTTSLWSSNLTEAVATQLAIKIEPGITGDTEANTKLINEFEALTMPKARSMDGAEGKPKPIFNSQWIRARSAGTFGGRI
;
A
#
# COMPACT_ATOMS: atom_id res chain seq x y z
N ASN A 1 17.73 -15.50 3.61
CA ASN A 1 16.41 -15.68 2.97
C ASN A 1 15.42 -14.80 3.69
N THR A 2 15.09 -13.66 3.10
CA THR A 2 14.08 -12.73 3.60
C THR A 2 12.77 -13.06 2.90
N LYS A 3 11.68 -13.20 3.65
CA LYS A 3 10.35 -13.38 3.06
C LYS A 3 9.77 -12.00 2.78
N TYR A 4 9.47 -11.74 1.51
CA TYR A 4 8.74 -10.56 1.07
C TYR A 4 7.27 -10.90 0.83
N VAL A 5 6.41 -9.93 1.14
CA VAL A 5 4.96 -10.03 0.90
C VAL A 5 4.59 -9.09 -0.23
N ASP A 6 3.62 -9.50 -1.05
CA ASP A 6 3.04 -8.66 -2.09
C ASP A 6 2.55 -7.31 -1.51
N GLY A 7 2.90 -6.22 -2.19
CA GLY A 7 2.67 -4.84 -1.77
C GLY A 7 3.61 -4.32 -0.68
N GLU A 8 4.60 -5.11 -0.22
CA GLU A 8 5.62 -4.62 0.72
C GLU A 8 6.58 -3.66 0.02
N PHE A 9 7.00 -2.60 0.71
CA PHE A 9 8.02 -1.68 0.21
C PHE A 9 9.34 -1.88 0.94
N VAL A 10 10.43 -1.99 0.18
CA VAL A 10 11.77 -2.24 0.68
C VAL A 10 12.71 -1.11 0.28
N SER A 11 13.48 -0.63 1.25
CA SER A 11 14.53 0.36 1.01
C SER A 11 15.86 -0.36 0.89
N ALA A 12 16.62 -0.04 -0.15
CA ALA A 12 17.95 -0.59 -0.37
C ALA A 12 18.98 0.53 -0.54
N THR A 13 20.19 0.32 -0.05
CA THR A 13 21.32 1.21 -0.34
C THR A 13 21.63 1.16 -1.83
N ALA A 14 21.62 2.32 -2.48
CA ALA A 14 21.95 2.44 -3.89
C ALA A 14 23.43 2.10 -4.12
N VAL A 15 23.72 1.43 -5.24
CA VAL A 15 25.10 1.05 -5.58
C VAL A 15 25.84 2.29 -6.10
N VAL A 16 27.10 2.48 -5.71
CA VAL A 16 27.90 3.60 -6.23
C VAL A 16 28.05 3.47 -7.75
N TRP A 17 27.76 4.55 -8.47
CA TRP A 17 27.89 4.63 -9.91
C TRP A 17 29.35 4.45 -10.34
N ALA A 18 29.56 3.56 -11.30
CA ALA A 18 30.86 3.31 -11.91
C ALA A 18 30.68 3.23 -13.42
N THR A 19 31.50 3.97 -14.17
CA THR A 19 31.48 3.99 -15.64
C THR A 19 31.97 2.66 -16.21
N GLY A 20 31.42 2.22 -17.35
CA GLY A 20 31.79 0.93 -17.97
C GLY A 20 31.26 -0.30 -17.23
N THR A 21 30.27 -0.11 -16.36
CA THR A 21 29.62 -1.16 -15.57
C THR A 21 28.25 -1.47 -16.15
N ALA A 22 27.88 -2.74 -16.24
CA ALA A 22 26.55 -3.14 -16.64
C ALA A 22 25.57 -2.94 -15.48
N TYR A 23 24.49 -2.20 -15.73
CA TYR A 23 23.37 -2.04 -14.82
C TYR A 23 22.10 -2.58 -15.46
N ILE A 24 21.19 -3.07 -14.61
CA ILE A 24 19.88 -3.58 -15.03
C ILE A 24 18.78 -2.54 -14.76
N ALA A 25 17.70 -2.61 -15.52
CA ALA A 25 16.50 -1.82 -15.31
C ALA A 25 16.01 -1.91 -13.86
N ASP A 26 15.44 -0.82 -13.37
CA ASP A 26 14.96 -0.61 -11.99
C ASP A 26 16.03 -0.63 -10.90
N GLN A 27 17.30 -0.85 -11.24
CA GLN A 27 18.37 -0.74 -10.27
C GLN A 27 18.59 0.73 -9.86
N PHE A 28 18.70 0.97 -8.54
CA PHE A 28 19.14 2.26 -8.02
C PHE A 28 20.66 2.36 -7.90
N VAL A 29 21.19 3.48 -8.39
CA VAL A 29 22.61 3.85 -8.36
C VAL A 29 22.78 5.22 -7.73
N GLN A 30 23.95 5.51 -7.17
CA GLN A 30 24.25 6.82 -6.57
C GLN A 30 25.53 7.41 -7.15
N ASP A 31 25.49 8.70 -7.46
CA ASP A 31 26.67 9.49 -7.80
C ASP A 31 26.71 10.74 -6.90
N GLY A 32 27.80 10.86 -6.15
CA GLY A 32 27.90 11.84 -5.07
C GLY A 32 26.80 11.67 -4.01
N GLY A 33 25.92 12.66 -3.90
CA GLY A 33 24.79 12.66 -2.97
C GLY A 33 23.43 12.51 -3.64
N LEU A 34 23.38 12.10 -4.91
CA LEU A 34 22.14 11.92 -5.68
C LEU A 34 21.93 10.43 -5.98
N VAL A 35 20.68 9.99 -5.89
CA VAL A 35 20.26 8.65 -6.32
C VAL A 35 19.60 8.74 -7.68
N TYR A 36 19.87 7.77 -8.53
CA TYR A 36 19.34 7.65 -9.88
C TYR A 36 18.72 6.27 -10.07
N GLN A 37 17.67 6.18 -10.89
CA GLN A 37 17.07 4.91 -11.30
C GLN A 37 17.51 4.57 -12.72
N VAL A 38 17.98 3.34 -12.92
CA VAL A 38 18.27 2.80 -14.24
C VAL A 38 16.96 2.42 -14.92
N LEU A 39 16.71 2.97 -16.11
CA LEU A 39 15.45 2.78 -16.84
C LEU A 39 15.52 1.60 -17.81
N VAL A 40 16.71 1.28 -18.31
CA VAL A 40 16.95 0.23 -19.30
C VAL A 40 18.26 -0.47 -18.96
N ASP A 41 18.34 -1.78 -19.22
CA ASP A 41 19.59 -2.53 -19.18
C ASP A 41 20.63 -1.90 -20.12
N HIS A 42 21.73 -1.39 -19.56
CA HIS A 42 22.79 -0.78 -20.36
C HIS A 42 24.16 -0.90 -19.68
N THR A 43 25.22 -0.67 -20.45
CA THR A 43 26.56 -0.46 -19.90
C THR A 43 26.78 1.04 -19.71
N SER A 44 27.06 1.43 -18.47
CA SER A 44 27.14 2.84 -18.09
C SER A 44 28.23 3.61 -18.83
N THR A 45 27.94 4.88 -19.12
CA THR A 45 28.93 5.87 -19.53
C THR A 45 29.11 6.91 -18.44
N THR A 46 28.84 8.19 -18.72
CA THR A 46 28.78 9.25 -17.70
C THR A 46 27.33 9.47 -17.30
N ILE A 47 27.07 9.85 -16.04
CA ILE A 47 25.72 10.20 -15.56
C ILE A 47 25.00 11.15 -16.53
N ALA A 48 25.68 12.20 -16.99
CA ALA A 48 25.08 13.18 -17.90
C ALA A 48 24.70 12.59 -19.27
N ALA A 49 25.52 11.67 -19.80
CA ALA A 49 25.24 11.01 -21.07
C ALA A 49 24.12 9.98 -20.95
N ASP A 50 24.09 9.19 -19.88
CA ASP A 50 23.08 8.17 -19.67
C ASP A 50 21.71 8.78 -19.33
N ILE A 51 21.69 9.95 -18.67
CA ILE A 51 20.46 10.76 -18.54
C ILE A 51 20.01 11.28 -19.92
N ALA A 52 20.92 11.81 -20.73
CA ALA A 52 20.59 12.34 -22.05
C ALA A 52 20.11 11.25 -23.02
N ALA A 53 20.57 10.02 -22.84
CA ALA A 53 20.13 8.84 -23.58
C ALA A 53 18.80 8.25 -23.07
N ALA A 54 18.26 8.77 -21.96
CA ALA A 54 17.12 8.21 -21.24
C ALA A 54 17.35 6.79 -20.68
N ASP A 55 18.60 6.43 -20.43
CA ASP A 55 18.99 5.19 -19.75
C ASP A 55 18.92 5.35 -18.22
N LEU A 56 19.01 6.60 -17.74
CA LEU A 56 19.05 6.93 -16.33
C LEU A 56 18.08 8.08 -15.99
N GLN A 57 17.27 7.90 -14.95
CA GLN A 57 16.42 8.96 -14.40
C GLN A 57 17.05 9.58 -13.15
N ALA A 58 17.13 10.91 -13.13
CA ALA A 58 17.59 11.66 -11.96
C ALA A 58 16.58 11.64 -10.81
N GLY A 59 17.10 11.48 -9.59
CA GLY A 59 16.35 11.43 -8.34
C GLY A 59 16.94 12.32 -7.25
N VAL A 60 16.17 12.50 -6.18
CA VAL A 60 16.41 13.40 -5.03
C VAL A 60 17.77 13.13 -4.35
N GLN A 61 18.28 14.10 -3.59
CA GLN A 61 19.49 13.92 -2.77
C GLN A 61 19.30 12.81 -1.73
N GLY A 62 20.20 11.81 -1.70
CA GLY A 62 20.06 10.62 -0.88
C GLY A 62 21.10 9.52 -1.14
N SER A 63 20.97 8.39 -0.44
CA SER A 63 21.80 7.18 -0.67
C SER A 63 21.01 5.87 -0.79
N THR A 64 19.67 5.94 -0.73
CA THR A 64 18.79 4.75 -0.80
C THR A 64 17.71 4.89 -1.86
N GLY A 65 17.38 3.78 -2.51
CA GLY A 65 16.22 3.63 -3.39
C GLY A 65 15.12 2.79 -2.75
N THR A 66 13.89 2.93 -3.22
CA THR A 66 12.72 2.18 -2.72
C THR A 66 12.10 1.33 -3.82
N TYR A 67 11.85 0.06 -3.48
CA TYR A 67 11.19 -0.89 -4.36
C TYR A 67 9.86 -1.34 -3.76
N GLU A 68 8.88 -1.58 -4.62
CA GLU A 68 7.63 -2.28 -4.30
C GLU A 68 7.77 -3.76 -4.66
N VAL A 69 7.29 -4.63 -3.77
CA VAL A 69 7.22 -6.07 -4.02
C VAL A 69 5.94 -6.38 -4.77
N LEU A 70 6.07 -6.91 -5.98
CA LEU A 70 4.93 -7.20 -6.86
C LEU A 70 4.28 -8.56 -6.56
N VAL A 71 5.02 -9.48 -5.96
CA VAL A 71 4.54 -10.83 -5.63
C VAL A 71 5.22 -11.32 -4.36
N SER A 72 4.46 -12.00 -3.50
CA SER A 72 5.02 -12.65 -2.30
C SER A 72 6.05 -13.72 -2.68
N HIS A 73 7.30 -13.57 -2.23
CA HIS A 73 8.38 -14.51 -2.54
C HIS A 73 9.40 -14.62 -1.39
N ILE A 74 10.29 -15.61 -1.49
CA ILE A 74 11.44 -15.74 -0.59
C ILE A 74 12.66 -15.29 -1.39
N SER A 75 13.30 -14.23 -0.92
CA SER A 75 14.43 -13.61 -1.58
C SER A 75 15.76 -14.06 -0.98
N ASP A 76 16.74 -14.25 -1.86
CA ASP A 76 18.14 -14.43 -1.53
C ASP A 76 18.92 -13.11 -1.64
N THR A 77 18.68 -12.31 -2.69
CA THR A 77 19.27 -10.96 -2.87
C THR A 77 18.33 -10.02 -3.63
N LEU A 78 18.45 -8.70 -3.40
CA LEU A 78 17.63 -7.71 -4.12
C LEU A 78 17.93 -7.66 -5.63
N LEU A 79 19.19 -7.82 -6.05
CA LEU A 79 19.54 -7.79 -7.48
C LEU A 79 18.89 -8.93 -8.27
N THR A 80 18.77 -10.11 -7.66
CA THR A 80 18.08 -11.24 -8.29
C THR A 80 16.57 -11.01 -8.37
N ASP A 81 16.01 -10.28 -7.41
CA ASP A 81 14.57 -9.98 -7.40
C ASP A 81 14.21 -8.94 -8.47
N VAL A 82 15.04 -7.91 -8.65
CA VAL A 82 14.90 -6.93 -9.75
C VAL A 82 14.99 -7.65 -11.10
N ALA A 83 16.03 -8.46 -11.30
CA ALA A 83 16.22 -9.20 -12.56
C ALA A 83 15.10 -10.20 -12.85
N SER A 84 14.41 -10.70 -11.82
CA SER A 84 13.27 -11.61 -11.96
C SER A 84 11.93 -10.90 -12.11
N GLY A 85 11.90 -9.56 -12.02
CA GLY A 85 10.66 -8.78 -12.01
C GLY A 85 9.80 -9.02 -10.77
N ASN A 86 10.38 -9.47 -9.66
CA ASN A 86 9.65 -9.68 -8.40
C ASN A 86 9.41 -8.35 -7.65
N ILE A 87 10.23 -7.35 -7.94
CA ILE A 87 10.16 -6.01 -7.35
C ILE A 87 10.33 -4.95 -8.44
N GLU A 88 9.67 -3.80 -8.27
CA GLU A 88 9.74 -2.66 -9.19
C GLU A 88 10.18 -1.41 -8.42
N ALA A 89 10.97 -0.54 -9.06
CA ALA A 89 11.44 0.69 -8.44
C ALA A 89 10.32 1.73 -8.38
N THR A 90 9.98 2.20 -7.18
CA THR A 90 8.95 3.23 -6.96
C THR A 90 9.55 4.64 -6.81
N GLY A 91 10.80 4.83 -7.25
CA GLY A 91 11.52 6.10 -7.27
C GLY A 91 12.60 6.29 -6.18
N SER A 92 13.35 7.40 -6.30
CA SER A 92 14.46 7.77 -5.39
C SER A 92 13.95 8.33 -4.06
N GLU A 93 14.47 7.83 -2.92
CA GLU A 93 14.10 8.26 -1.56
C GLU A 93 12.59 8.47 -1.30
N ALA A 94 11.73 7.67 -1.91
CA ALA A 94 10.32 7.70 -1.54
C ALA A 94 10.16 7.12 -0.14
N ARG A 95 10.13 7.98 0.90
CA ARG A 95 9.54 7.61 2.19
C ARG A 95 8.08 7.32 1.94
N VAL A 96 7.75 6.05 1.79
CA VAL A 96 6.37 5.59 1.64
C VAL A 96 5.59 5.99 2.89
N ILE A 97 4.61 6.89 2.71
CA ILE A 97 3.67 7.25 3.75
C ILE A 97 2.46 6.33 3.59
N TYR A 98 2.24 5.47 4.58
CA TYR A 98 0.99 4.75 4.68
C TYR A 98 -0.11 5.69 5.17
N VAL A 99 -1.16 5.85 4.39
CA VAL A 99 -2.37 6.58 4.77
C VAL A 99 -3.55 5.62 4.73
N GLU A 100 -4.07 5.29 5.92
CA GLU A 100 -5.41 4.73 6.02
C GLU A 100 -6.40 5.86 5.82
N TYR A 101 -7.27 5.73 4.81
CA TYR A 101 -8.29 6.73 4.52
C TYR A 101 -9.63 6.05 4.27
N ILE A 102 -10.69 6.76 4.62
CA ILE A 102 -12.07 6.38 4.28
C ILE A 102 -12.42 7.12 3.00
N TYR A 103 -12.79 6.38 1.97
CA TYR A 103 -13.25 6.96 0.71
C TYR A 103 -14.76 6.79 0.56
N GLN A 104 -15.40 7.79 -0.05
CA GLN A 104 -16.83 7.72 -0.33
C GLN A 104 -17.05 6.84 -1.56
N LEU A 105 -17.72 5.71 -1.37
CA LEU A 105 -18.09 4.81 -2.44
C LEU A 105 -19.47 5.18 -2.99
N THR A 106 -19.51 5.82 -4.17
CA THR A 106 -20.76 6.27 -4.81
C THR A 106 -21.46 5.18 -5.63
N THR A 107 -20.72 4.14 -6.01
CA THR A 107 -21.23 3.06 -6.86
C THR A 107 -21.80 1.95 -5.98
N THR A 108 -23.13 1.84 -5.93
CA THR A 108 -23.84 0.89 -5.06
C THR A 108 -23.61 -0.58 -5.41
N SER A 109 -23.19 -0.90 -6.64
CA SER A 109 -22.85 -2.26 -7.04
C SER A 109 -21.56 -2.80 -6.39
N LEU A 110 -20.75 -1.92 -5.80
CA LEU A 110 -19.54 -2.28 -5.08
C LEU A 110 -19.80 -2.47 -3.58
N TRP A 111 -21.03 -2.23 -3.10
CA TRP A 111 -21.39 -2.43 -1.70
C TRP A 111 -21.60 -3.90 -1.42
N SER A 112 -21.29 -4.34 -0.19
CA SER A 112 -21.69 -5.68 0.24
C SER A 112 -23.23 -5.77 0.28
N SER A 113 -23.76 -6.98 0.08
CA SER A 113 -25.21 -7.21 0.10
C SER A 113 -25.84 -6.79 1.45
N ASN A 114 -25.13 -7.04 2.56
CA ASN A 114 -25.59 -6.66 3.89
C ASN A 114 -25.51 -5.16 4.16
N LEU A 115 -24.50 -4.46 3.62
CA LEU A 115 -24.44 -3.00 3.67
C LEU A 115 -25.60 -2.39 2.88
N THR A 116 -25.89 -2.96 1.70
CA THR A 116 -27.02 -2.55 0.85
C THR A 116 -28.35 -2.72 1.59
N GLU A 117 -28.55 -3.88 2.23
CA GLU A 117 -29.72 -4.17 3.05
C GLU A 117 -29.85 -3.15 4.21
N ALA A 118 -28.77 -2.88 4.94
CA ALA A 118 -28.76 -1.92 6.03
C ALA A 118 -29.09 -0.48 5.60
N VAL A 119 -28.48 -0.01 4.51
CA VAL A 119 -28.73 1.34 3.99
C VAL A 119 -30.15 1.44 3.43
N ALA A 120 -30.65 0.39 2.76
CA ALA A 120 -32.02 0.36 2.23
C ALA A 120 -33.07 0.42 3.35
N THR A 121 -32.90 -0.37 4.42
CA THR A 121 -33.81 -0.34 5.57
C THR A 121 -33.74 1.01 6.29
N GLN A 122 -32.54 1.58 6.44
CA GLN A 122 -32.39 2.91 7.04
C GLN A 122 -33.05 4.02 6.20
N LEU A 123 -32.99 3.89 4.86
CA LEU A 123 -33.71 4.79 3.96
C LEU A 123 -35.22 4.61 4.11
N ALA A 124 -35.72 3.37 4.16
CA ALA A 124 -37.13 3.05 4.34
C ALA A 124 -37.70 3.69 5.63
N ILE A 125 -37.00 3.56 6.76
CA ILE A 125 -37.36 4.20 8.04
C ILE A 125 -37.50 5.72 7.90
N LYS A 126 -36.63 6.37 7.11
CA LYS A 126 -36.65 7.82 6.93
C LYS A 126 -37.79 8.30 6.03
N ILE A 127 -38.13 7.53 4.99
CA ILE A 127 -39.13 7.94 3.99
C ILE A 127 -40.55 7.57 4.40
N GLU A 128 -40.74 6.46 5.13
CA GLU A 128 -42.06 5.93 5.49
C GLU A 128 -42.97 6.98 6.15
N PRO A 129 -42.52 7.76 7.15
CA PRO A 129 -43.40 8.71 7.84
C PRO A 129 -43.90 9.84 6.93
N GLY A 130 -43.13 10.17 5.89
CA GLY A 130 -43.48 11.21 4.93
C GLY A 130 -44.37 10.71 3.78
N ILE A 131 -44.47 9.40 3.57
CA ILE A 131 -45.24 8.80 2.47
C ILE A 131 -46.57 8.25 2.98
N THR A 132 -46.51 7.37 3.97
CA THR A 132 -47.68 6.61 4.48
C THR A 132 -48.17 7.14 5.81
N GLY A 133 -47.28 7.68 6.64
CA GLY A 133 -47.62 8.15 7.99
C GLY A 133 -48.03 7.03 8.95
N ASP A 134 -47.68 5.77 8.63
CA ASP A 134 -48.04 4.60 9.42
C ASP A 134 -46.96 4.36 10.49
N THR A 135 -47.27 4.79 11.70
CA THR A 135 -46.37 4.62 12.86
C THR A 135 -46.07 3.16 13.19
N GLU A 136 -46.98 2.23 12.86
CA GLU A 136 -46.76 0.80 13.13
C GLU A 136 -45.77 0.21 12.12
N ALA A 137 -45.93 0.55 10.83
CA ALA A 137 -44.97 0.16 9.80
C ALA A 137 -43.57 0.71 10.09
N ASN A 138 -43.46 1.98 10.50
CA ASN A 138 -42.18 2.56 10.91
C ASN A 138 -41.54 1.79 12.08
N THR A 139 -42.33 1.51 13.11
CA THR A 139 -41.85 0.79 14.30
C THR A 139 -41.36 -0.61 13.94
N LYS A 140 -42.03 -1.31 13.01
CA LYS A 140 -41.58 -2.61 12.50
C LYS A 140 -40.24 -2.51 11.78
N LEU A 141 -40.07 -1.51 10.91
CA LEU A 141 -38.81 -1.29 10.20
C LEU A 141 -37.65 -0.97 11.15
N ILE A 142 -37.89 -0.17 12.19
CA ILE A 142 -36.90 0.13 13.23
C ILE A 142 -36.50 -1.16 13.97
N ASN A 143 -37.48 -1.95 14.41
CA ASN A 143 -37.22 -3.20 15.13
C ASN A 143 -36.44 -4.20 14.26
N GLU A 144 -36.78 -4.33 12.98
CA GLU A 144 -36.07 -5.18 12.03
C GLU A 144 -34.61 -4.72 11.82
N PHE A 145 -34.42 -3.41 11.66
CA PHE A 145 -33.10 -2.82 11.48
C PHE A 145 -32.19 -3.06 12.69
N GLU A 146 -32.70 -2.85 13.90
CA GLU A 146 -31.92 -3.02 15.14
C GLU A 146 -31.68 -4.49 15.50
N ALA A 147 -32.67 -5.36 15.27
CA ALA A 147 -32.59 -6.76 15.68
C ALA A 147 -31.85 -7.66 14.69
N LEU A 148 -31.95 -7.39 13.38
CA LEU A 148 -31.47 -8.30 12.33
C LEU A 148 -30.45 -7.65 11.42
N THR A 149 -30.80 -6.52 10.80
CA THR A 149 -29.99 -5.95 9.72
C THR A 149 -28.67 -5.37 10.22
N MET A 150 -28.69 -4.60 11.32
CA MET A 150 -27.48 -4.00 11.88
C MET A 150 -26.51 -5.02 12.50
N PRO A 151 -26.94 -6.01 13.31
CA PRO A 151 -26.04 -7.03 13.83
C PRO A 151 -25.38 -7.87 12.73
N LYS A 152 -26.13 -8.22 11.67
CA LYS A 152 -25.61 -8.97 10.53
C LYS A 152 -24.56 -8.18 9.75
N ALA A 153 -24.83 -6.90 9.46
CA ALA A 153 -23.86 -6.02 8.80
C ALA A 153 -22.57 -5.86 9.64
N ARG A 154 -22.69 -5.64 10.95
CA ARG A 154 -21.54 -5.55 11.88
C ARG A 154 -20.75 -6.86 11.99
N SER A 155 -21.44 -8.00 12.01
CA SER A 155 -20.80 -9.30 12.07
C SER A 155 -19.96 -9.57 10.81
N MET A 156 -20.46 -9.15 9.65
CA MET A 156 -19.77 -9.31 8.37
C MET A 156 -18.57 -8.38 8.26
N ASP A 157 -18.74 -7.10 8.65
CA ASP A 157 -17.62 -6.14 8.76
C ASP A 157 -16.53 -6.66 9.71
N GLY A 158 -16.93 -7.22 10.86
CA GLY A 158 -16.00 -7.86 11.79
C GLY A 158 -15.29 -9.10 11.21
N ALA A 159 -15.96 -9.85 10.32
CA ALA A 159 -15.40 -11.04 9.67
C ALA A 159 -14.45 -10.69 8.50
N GLU A 160 -14.74 -9.62 7.76
CA GLU A 160 -13.82 -9.05 6.76
C GLU A 160 -12.55 -8.52 7.42
N GLY A 161 -12.70 -8.00 8.65
CA GLY A 161 -11.60 -7.53 9.47
C GLY A 161 -11.09 -6.16 9.02
N LYS A 162 -10.13 -5.63 9.78
CA LYS A 162 -9.51 -4.34 9.42
C LYS A 162 -8.56 -4.54 8.25
N PRO A 163 -8.42 -3.53 7.35
CA PRO A 163 -7.33 -3.51 6.38
C PRO A 163 -6.03 -3.81 7.10
N LYS A 164 -5.37 -4.92 6.73
CA LYS A 164 -4.13 -5.32 7.37
C LYS A 164 -3.06 -4.31 6.93
N PRO A 165 -2.32 -3.68 7.85
CA PRO A 165 -1.19 -2.86 7.46
C PRO A 165 -0.19 -3.75 6.73
N ILE A 166 0.15 -3.37 5.50
CA ILE A 166 1.03 -4.14 4.59
C ILE A 166 2.51 -4.13 5.00
N PHE A 167 2.86 -3.56 6.16
CA PHE A 167 4.26 -3.32 6.51
C PHE A 167 4.78 -4.10 7.72
N ASN A 168 5.86 -4.83 7.46
CA ASN A 168 6.93 -5.15 8.41
C ASN A 168 8.03 -4.06 8.43
N SER A 169 7.68 -2.77 8.24
CA SER A 169 8.71 -1.74 8.08
C SER A 169 9.61 -1.63 9.31
N GLN A 170 10.93 -1.55 9.08
CA GLN A 170 11.90 -1.41 10.16
C GLN A 170 11.65 -0.18 11.03
N TRP A 171 11.05 0.87 10.47
CA TRP A 171 10.66 2.07 11.22
C TRP A 171 9.53 1.82 12.23
N ILE A 172 8.50 1.04 11.88
CA ILE A 172 7.43 0.66 12.83
C ILE A 172 8.02 -0.25 13.92
N ARG A 173 8.88 -1.20 13.54
CA ARG A 173 9.59 -2.10 14.48
C ARG A 173 10.53 -1.33 15.43
N ALA A 174 11.25 -0.33 14.92
CA ALA A 174 12.13 0.53 15.71
C ALA A 174 11.38 1.31 16.79
N ARG A 175 10.12 1.68 16.55
CA ARG A 175 9.28 2.28 17.60
C ARG A 175 8.79 1.28 18.64
N SER A 176 8.52 0.03 18.25
CA SER A 176 8.13 -1.02 19.21
C SER A 176 9.29 -1.52 20.09
N ALA A 177 10.54 -1.35 19.65
CA ALA A 177 11.72 -1.80 20.40
C ALA A 177 12.04 -0.95 21.64
N GLY A 178 11.39 0.22 21.81
CA GLY A 178 11.62 1.12 22.94
C GLY A 178 10.88 0.76 24.24
N THR A 179 9.95 -0.21 24.24
CA THR A 179 9.06 -0.49 25.40
C THR A 179 9.45 -1.71 26.22
N PHE A 180 10.74 -2.10 26.23
CA PHE A 180 11.28 -2.97 27.28
C PHE A 180 12.17 -2.14 28.21
N GLY A 181 11.53 -1.18 28.89
CA GLY A 181 12.11 -0.47 30.04
C GLY A 181 12.08 -1.36 31.28
N GLY A 182 13.25 -1.58 31.87
CA GLY A 182 13.52 -2.59 32.88
C GLY A 182 12.67 -2.51 34.16
N ARG A 183 12.39 -3.70 34.71
CA ARG A 183 12.18 -3.89 36.15
C ARG A 183 13.48 -4.43 36.73
N ILE A 184 14.16 -3.57 37.49
CA ILE A 184 15.08 -3.98 38.56
C ILE A 184 14.23 -4.44 39.74
#